data_AF-A0A1C7MNJ0-F1
#
_entry.id   AF-A0A1C7MNJ0-F1
#
_cell.length_a   1.000
_cell.length_b   1.000
_cell.length_c   1.000
_cell.angle_alpha   90.00
_cell.angle_beta   90.00
_cell.angle_gamma   90.00
#
_symmetry.space_group_name_H-M   'P 1'
#
loop_
_entity.id
_entity.type
_entity.pdbx_description
1 polymer ?
#
loop_
_entity_poly.entity_id
_entity_poly.type
_entity_poly.pdbx_seq_one_letter_code
_entity_poly.pdbx_strand_id
1 'polypeptide(L)'
;MGPVVEDLRVLGAQARLAARTLPMLVQPGDASVFTSEYSARQCGMRGNTSAPPLRCRDASDFAVLCAAPAGLYTLPVAHDIAWRKVFNALAENTPRAAAALAPTLPKPRFSLLDSSVGLPSAEGVDGMFKMPFSLLADLVDGHKVSGFALCPASVCHELAAAGAQLMLEHLARTPVDVVLDLAGITYSNSLVYSPDVARTVRTDITLNAPGEKYVGAFSISSYTTGSERQPHCTGVFDVRGSSERASKLTLASTMVKWRQQAMLDSHAAEMFYTCTAYELVFSRCHAPNVFGTWTWQNNINFAHPVINK
;
A
#
# COMPACT_ATOMS: atom_id res chain seq x y z
N MET A 1 -6.61 25.54 -37.62
CA MET A 1 -5.45 24.85 -36.98
C MET A 1 -4.10 25.19 -37.63
N GLY A 2 -4.03 25.78 -38.84
CA GLY A 2 -2.76 26.06 -39.54
C GLY A 2 -1.66 26.79 -38.74
N PRO A 3 -1.96 27.87 -37.98
CA PRO A 3 -0.94 28.59 -37.22
C PRO A 3 -0.34 27.75 -36.08
N VAL A 4 -1.18 27.00 -35.38
CA VAL A 4 -0.79 26.19 -34.21
C VAL A 4 0.08 24.99 -34.62
N VAL A 5 -0.18 24.41 -35.79
CA VAL A 5 0.63 23.31 -36.32
C VAL A 5 2.05 23.78 -36.67
N GLU A 6 2.19 25.00 -37.16
CA GLU A 6 3.50 25.57 -37.48
C GLU A 6 4.30 25.94 -36.23
N ASP A 7 3.65 26.52 -35.21
CA ASP A 7 4.30 26.81 -33.93
C ASP A 7 4.83 25.54 -33.23
N LEU A 8 4.05 24.45 -33.26
CA LEU A 8 4.46 23.16 -32.71
C LEU A 8 5.60 22.51 -33.50
N ARG A 9 5.64 22.72 -34.82
CA ARG A 9 6.72 22.25 -35.69
C ARG A 9 8.03 22.97 -35.38
N VAL A 10 7.97 24.30 -35.20
CA VAL A 10 9.13 25.13 -34.83
C VAL A 10 9.65 24.78 -33.43
N LEU A 11 8.75 24.59 -32.45
CA LEU A 11 9.12 24.17 -31.10
C LEU A 11 9.70 22.75 -31.07
N GLY A 12 9.13 21.82 -31.83
CA GLY A 12 9.62 20.45 -31.93
C GLY A 12 11.02 20.35 -32.57
N ALA A 13 11.36 21.25 -33.49
CA ALA A 13 12.69 21.30 -34.11
C ALA A 13 13.81 21.78 -33.16
N GLN A 14 13.46 22.47 -32.07
CA GLN A 14 14.41 22.97 -31.07
C GLN A 14 14.68 21.96 -29.95
N ALA A 15 13.82 20.95 -29.79
CA ALA A 15 13.96 19.92 -28.77
C ALA A 15 14.89 18.78 -29.23
N ARG A 16 16.11 18.72 -28.69
CA ARG A 16 17.02 17.58 -28.88
C ARG A 16 16.67 16.45 -27.90
N LEU A 17 15.76 15.56 -28.32
CA LEU A 17 15.46 14.33 -27.59
C LEU A 17 16.20 13.15 -28.22
N ALA A 18 16.90 12.37 -27.38
CA ALA A 18 17.48 11.11 -27.81
C ALA A 18 16.35 10.09 -28.06
N ALA A 19 16.16 9.71 -29.32
CA ALA A 19 15.10 8.79 -29.72
C ALA A 19 15.33 7.40 -29.09
N ARG A 20 14.32 6.90 -28.35
CA ARG A 20 14.27 5.50 -27.92
C ARG A 20 13.34 4.72 -28.83
N THR A 21 13.81 3.60 -29.34
CA THR A 21 13.04 2.67 -30.18
C THR A 21 12.16 1.80 -29.30
N LEU A 22 10.84 1.89 -29.48
CA LEU A 22 9.86 0.94 -28.93
C LEU A 22 9.26 0.13 -30.08
N PRO A 23 9.00 -1.18 -29.92
CA PRO A 23 8.34 -1.97 -30.95
C PRO A 23 6.85 -1.59 -31.01
N MET A 24 6.45 -0.91 -32.08
CA MET A 24 5.05 -0.74 -32.46
C MET A 24 4.84 -1.19 -33.90
N LEU A 25 3.66 -1.74 -34.20
CA LEU A 25 3.25 -2.02 -35.57
C LEU A 25 2.99 -0.68 -36.27
N VAL A 26 3.87 -0.32 -37.20
CA VAL A 26 3.77 0.87 -38.05
C VAL A 26 3.34 0.45 -39.45
N GLN A 27 2.51 1.25 -40.13
CA GLN A 27 2.12 0.97 -41.51
C GLN A 27 3.34 1.03 -42.45
N PRO A 28 3.33 0.26 -43.56
CA PRO A 28 4.46 0.25 -44.50
C PRO A 28 4.69 1.64 -45.09
N GLY A 29 5.87 2.23 -44.84
CA GLY A 29 6.28 3.54 -45.37
C GLY A 29 6.66 4.58 -44.31
N ASP A 30 6.29 4.37 -43.05
CA ASP A 30 6.71 5.24 -41.95
C ASP A 30 7.95 4.64 -41.25
N ALA A 31 9.04 5.41 -41.19
CA ALA A 31 10.23 5.02 -40.46
C ALA A 31 9.93 4.91 -38.95
N SER A 32 10.54 3.94 -38.27
CA SER A 32 10.35 3.58 -36.85
C SER A 32 10.86 4.63 -35.85
N VAL A 33 10.83 5.92 -36.22
CA VAL A 33 11.38 7.03 -35.44
C VAL A 33 10.25 8.00 -35.17
N PHE A 34 9.97 8.25 -33.88
CA PHE A 34 9.04 9.27 -33.44
C PHE A 34 9.59 10.66 -33.75
N THR A 35 9.22 11.19 -34.91
CA THR A 35 9.49 12.58 -35.28
C THR A 35 8.31 13.48 -34.88
N SER A 36 8.57 14.77 -34.73
CA SER A 36 7.51 15.77 -34.52
C SER A 36 6.46 15.76 -35.64
N GLU A 37 6.84 15.37 -36.86
CA GLU A 37 5.93 15.22 -38.01
C GLU A 37 4.95 14.04 -37.86
N TYR A 38 5.38 12.91 -37.27
CA TYR A 38 4.48 11.77 -36.99
C TYR A 38 3.37 12.18 -36.01
N SER A 39 3.75 12.88 -34.94
CA SER A 39 2.82 13.36 -33.91
C SER A 39 1.80 14.37 -34.47
N ALA A 40 2.26 15.31 -35.30
CA ALA A 40 1.39 16.31 -35.93
C ALA A 40 0.35 15.69 -36.88
N ARG A 41 0.69 14.59 -37.59
CA ARG A 41 -0.25 13.89 -38.48
C ARG A 41 -1.32 13.12 -37.72
N GLN A 42 -0.96 12.45 -36.62
CA GLN A 42 -1.92 11.72 -35.78
C GLN A 42 -2.95 12.66 -35.12
N CYS A 43 -2.55 13.87 -34.74
CA CYS A 43 -3.47 14.87 -34.21
C CYS A 43 -4.47 15.41 -35.25
N GLY A 44 -4.20 15.24 -36.56
CA GLY A 44 -5.07 15.70 -37.64
C GLY A 44 -6.17 14.71 -38.07
N MET A 45 -6.10 13.44 -37.66
CA MET A 45 -7.07 12.42 -38.06
C MET A 45 -8.03 12.08 -36.92
N ARG A 46 -9.19 12.76 -36.87
CA ARG A 46 -10.38 12.23 -36.19
C ARG A 46 -11.54 12.16 -37.18
N GLY A 47 -11.80 10.95 -37.67
CA GLY A 47 -13.01 10.59 -38.37
C GLY A 47 -13.41 9.15 -38.02
N ASN A 48 -14.52 9.04 -37.28
CA ASN A 48 -15.39 7.87 -37.11
C ASN A 48 -14.77 6.48 -36.86
N THR A 49 -14.79 6.06 -35.60
CA THR A 49 -15.00 4.63 -35.26
C THR A 49 -15.94 4.51 -34.07
N SER A 50 -17.07 3.87 -34.34
CA SER A 50 -18.11 3.46 -33.40
C SER A 50 -17.69 2.21 -32.63
N ALA A 51 -17.70 2.27 -31.29
CA ALA A 51 -17.78 1.09 -30.43
C ALA A 51 -18.90 1.33 -29.40
N PRO A 52 -19.78 0.34 -29.14
CA PRO A 52 -20.94 0.53 -28.27
C PRO A 52 -20.57 0.41 -26.78
N PRO A 53 -21.26 1.12 -25.87
CA PRO A 53 -20.99 1.02 -24.44
C PRO A 53 -21.66 -0.22 -23.84
N LEU A 54 -20.87 -1.05 -23.15
CA LEU A 54 -21.37 -2.07 -22.24
C LEU A 54 -21.96 -1.39 -21.00
N ARG A 55 -23.30 -1.25 -20.99
CA ARG A 55 -24.07 -0.79 -19.83
C ARG A 55 -25.15 -1.83 -19.54
N CYS A 56 -24.96 -2.64 -18.50
CA CYS A 56 -26.02 -3.51 -17.99
C CYS A 56 -26.77 -2.73 -16.91
N ARG A 57 -28.09 -2.57 -17.07
CA ARG A 57 -28.86 -1.51 -16.40
C ARG A 57 -29.26 -1.81 -14.95
N ASP A 58 -28.99 -3.02 -14.42
CA ASP A 58 -29.54 -3.44 -13.12
C ASP A 58 -28.55 -4.21 -12.21
N ALA A 59 -27.24 -4.10 -12.43
CA ALA A 59 -26.24 -4.69 -11.53
C ALA A 59 -25.78 -3.67 -10.48
N SER A 60 -25.64 -4.09 -9.22
CA SER A 60 -25.03 -3.25 -8.19
C SER A 60 -23.59 -2.89 -8.58
N ASP A 61 -23.15 -1.68 -8.26
CA ASP A 61 -21.81 -1.18 -8.58
C ASP A 61 -20.69 -2.13 -8.07
N PHE A 62 -20.95 -2.88 -7.00
CA PHE A 62 -20.06 -3.93 -6.49
C PHE A 62 -19.95 -5.13 -7.42
N ALA A 63 -21.07 -5.61 -8.00
CA ALA A 63 -21.06 -6.69 -8.97
C ALA A 63 -20.32 -6.30 -10.27
N VAL A 64 -20.43 -5.03 -10.70
CA VAL A 64 -19.70 -4.51 -11.86
C VAL A 64 -18.19 -4.40 -11.57
N LEU A 65 -17.83 -4.01 -10.34
CA LEU A 65 -16.44 -3.87 -9.90
C LEU A 65 -15.77 -5.24 -9.66
N CYS A 66 -16.52 -6.26 -9.25
CA CYS A 66 -16.04 -7.65 -9.16
C CYS A 66 -16.03 -8.35 -10.54
N ALA A 67 -16.93 -7.98 -11.46
CA ALA A 67 -16.99 -8.54 -12.80
C ALA A 67 -15.87 -8.03 -13.73
N ALA A 68 -15.37 -6.81 -13.52
CA ALA A 68 -14.28 -6.26 -14.33
C ALA A 68 -12.94 -7.02 -14.18
N PRO A 69 -12.46 -7.36 -12.97
CA PRO A 69 -11.35 -8.29 -12.79
C PRO A 69 -11.70 -9.69 -13.31
N ALA A 70 -12.91 -10.21 -13.03
CA ALA A 70 -13.36 -11.53 -13.50
C ALA A 70 -13.34 -11.68 -15.03
N GLY A 71 -13.71 -10.62 -15.77
CA GLY A 71 -13.63 -10.58 -17.23
C GLY A 71 -12.20 -10.43 -17.77
N LEU A 72 -11.29 -9.83 -16.99
CA LEU A 72 -9.85 -9.85 -17.29
C LEU A 72 -9.26 -11.26 -17.18
N TYR A 73 -9.81 -12.14 -16.34
CA TYR A 73 -9.39 -13.54 -16.23
C TYR A 73 -9.82 -14.44 -17.40
N THR A 74 -10.81 -14.03 -18.19
CA THR A 74 -11.33 -14.83 -19.32
C THR A 74 -10.76 -14.42 -20.68
N LEU A 75 -9.92 -13.38 -20.72
CA LEU A 75 -9.25 -12.95 -21.95
C LEU A 75 -8.06 -13.89 -22.28
N PRO A 76 -7.91 -14.34 -23.54
CA PRO A 76 -6.82 -15.24 -23.96
C PRO A 76 -5.40 -14.69 -23.72
N VAL A 77 -5.26 -13.37 -23.53
CA VAL A 77 -3.99 -12.66 -23.28
C VAL A 77 -3.58 -12.73 -21.80
N ALA A 78 -4.48 -13.12 -20.89
CA ALA A 78 -4.21 -13.20 -19.46
C ALA A 78 -3.28 -14.36 -19.05
N HIS A 79 -2.93 -15.26 -19.98
CA HIS A 79 -1.97 -16.33 -19.72
C HIS A 79 -0.51 -15.85 -19.61
N ASP A 80 -0.18 -14.66 -20.13
CA ASP A 80 1.17 -14.08 -20.05
C ASP A 80 1.36 -13.10 -18.87
N ILE A 81 0.29 -12.76 -18.15
CA ILE A 81 0.43 -12.04 -16.88
C ILE A 81 0.76 -13.10 -15.83
N ALA A 82 1.98 -13.05 -15.28
CA ALA A 82 2.51 -14.03 -14.33
C ALA A 82 1.87 -13.93 -12.93
N TRP A 83 0.54 -13.96 -12.84
CA TRP A 83 -0.24 -14.06 -11.60
C TRP A 83 0.15 -15.29 -10.77
N ARG A 84 0.67 -16.33 -11.43
CA ARG A 84 1.23 -17.51 -10.77
C ARG A 84 2.38 -17.17 -9.80
N LYS A 85 3.17 -16.13 -10.04
CA LYS A 85 4.21 -15.68 -9.09
C LYS A 85 3.65 -14.96 -7.87
N VAL A 86 2.50 -14.30 -8.01
CA VAL A 86 1.83 -13.58 -6.92
C VAL A 86 1.15 -14.54 -5.94
N PHE A 87 0.64 -15.68 -6.42
CA PHE A 87 -0.16 -16.59 -5.60
C PHE A 87 0.51 -17.94 -5.27
N ASN A 88 1.54 -18.38 -6.01
CA ASN A 88 2.26 -19.62 -5.66
C ASN A 88 3.13 -19.49 -4.40
N ALA A 89 3.43 -18.28 -3.93
CA ALA A 89 4.12 -18.06 -2.66
C ALA A 89 3.29 -18.45 -1.42
N LEU A 90 2.00 -18.79 -1.60
CA LEU A 90 1.09 -19.21 -0.53
C LEU A 90 0.92 -20.73 -0.43
N ALA A 91 1.56 -21.52 -1.29
CA ALA A 91 1.43 -22.97 -1.30
C ALA A 91 2.81 -23.63 -1.34
N GLU A 92 3.37 -23.97 -0.18
CA GLU A 92 4.05 -25.25 0.10
C GLU A 92 4.63 -25.26 1.53
N ASN A 93 4.15 -26.20 2.36
CA ASN A 93 4.74 -26.53 3.65
C ASN A 93 5.54 -27.83 3.51
N THR A 94 6.85 -27.77 3.74
CA THR A 94 7.72 -28.95 3.93
C THR A 94 7.68 -29.37 5.41
N PRO A 95 7.44 -30.64 5.77
CA PRO A 95 7.35 -31.04 7.17
C PRO A 95 8.74 -31.09 7.81
N ARG A 96 8.97 -30.23 8.81
CA ARG A 96 10.16 -30.23 9.68
C ARG A 96 9.88 -31.01 10.96
N ALA A 97 10.84 -31.85 11.34
CA ALA A 97 10.75 -32.86 12.39
C ALA A 97 10.27 -32.33 13.76
N ALA A 98 9.47 -33.16 14.43
CA ALA A 98 8.75 -32.88 15.66
C ALA A 98 9.68 -32.65 16.87
N ALA A 99 9.71 -31.42 17.37
CA ALA A 99 10.10 -31.09 18.73
C ALA A 99 8.85 -31.00 19.60
N ALA A 100 8.98 -31.38 20.88
CA ALA A 100 7.90 -31.58 21.85
C ALA A 100 6.81 -30.48 21.84
N LEU A 101 5.55 -30.92 21.78
CA LEU A 101 4.35 -30.11 21.62
C LEU A 101 4.07 -29.27 22.88
N ALA A 102 4.58 -28.04 22.91
CA ALA A 102 3.89 -26.97 23.62
C ALA A 102 2.51 -26.79 22.94
N PRO A 103 1.43 -26.49 23.70
CA PRO A 103 0.13 -26.20 23.11
C PRO A 103 0.26 -25.01 22.17
N THR A 104 0.33 -25.28 20.87
CA THR A 104 0.38 -24.26 19.84
C THR A 104 -0.99 -23.63 19.77
N LEU A 105 -1.07 -22.37 20.19
CA LEU A 105 -2.28 -21.57 20.04
C LEU A 105 -2.68 -21.54 18.56
N PRO A 106 -3.98 -21.58 18.22
CA PRO A 106 -4.42 -21.60 16.83
C PRO A 106 -3.78 -20.45 16.03
N LYS A 107 -3.27 -20.75 14.84
CA LYS A 107 -2.74 -19.74 13.93
C LYS A 107 -3.83 -18.68 13.68
N PRO A 108 -3.56 -17.38 13.86
CA PRO A 108 -4.52 -16.34 13.56
C PRO A 108 -4.97 -16.44 12.10
N ARG A 109 -6.25 -16.13 11.83
CA ARG A 109 -6.77 -16.11 10.45
C ARG A 109 -6.13 -15.03 9.58
N PHE A 110 -5.53 -14.02 10.21
CA PHE A 110 -4.86 -12.92 9.54
C PHE A 110 -3.42 -13.32 9.24
N SER A 111 -3.06 -13.43 7.96
CA SER A 111 -1.70 -13.81 7.55
C SER A 111 -0.61 -12.88 8.06
N LEU A 112 -0.97 -11.65 8.43
CA LEU A 112 -0.06 -10.64 8.98
C LEU A 112 0.17 -10.79 10.49
N LEU A 113 -0.56 -11.67 11.16
CA LEU A 113 -0.30 -12.02 12.55
C LEU A 113 0.22 -13.47 12.57
N ASP A 114 1.52 -13.62 12.82
CA ASP A 114 2.16 -14.94 12.84
C ASP A 114 1.83 -15.70 14.13
N SER A 115 2.16 -15.10 15.28
CA SER A 115 1.96 -15.71 16.59
C SER A 115 1.34 -14.74 17.59
N SER A 116 0.34 -15.22 18.32
CA SER A 116 -0.17 -14.57 19.54
C SER A 116 0.63 -15.08 20.73
N VAL A 117 1.25 -14.18 21.48
CA VAL A 117 2.00 -14.54 22.69
C VAL A 117 1.16 -14.38 23.94
N GLY A 118 0.16 -13.49 23.90
CA GLY A 118 -0.83 -13.32 24.95
C GLY A 118 -2.19 -13.03 24.34
N LEU A 119 -3.19 -13.83 24.73
CA LEU A 119 -4.60 -13.50 24.54
C LEU A 119 -5.16 -12.95 25.87
N PRO A 120 -6.16 -12.07 25.82
CA PRO A 120 -6.71 -11.42 26.99
C PRO A 120 -7.39 -12.46 27.85
N SER A 121 -6.90 -12.62 29.07
CA SER A 121 -7.61 -13.31 30.14
C SER A 121 -8.72 -12.40 30.69
N ALA A 122 -9.71 -12.98 31.36
CA ALA A 122 -10.77 -12.26 32.06
C ALA A 122 -10.25 -11.20 33.06
N GLU A 123 -8.98 -11.32 33.46
CA GLU A 123 -8.26 -10.41 34.35
C GLU A 123 -7.74 -9.13 33.67
N GLY A 124 -8.03 -8.90 32.38
CA GLY A 124 -7.71 -7.65 31.70
C GLY A 124 -6.29 -7.59 31.12
N VAL A 125 -5.76 -8.72 30.64
CA VAL A 125 -4.44 -8.77 30.02
C VAL A 125 -4.49 -8.19 28.60
N ASP A 126 -3.53 -7.32 28.26
CA ASP A 126 -3.36 -6.79 26.91
C ASP A 126 -3.04 -7.90 25.89
N GLY A 127 -3.60 -7.78 24.68
CA GLY A 127 -3.25 -8.63 23.56
C GLY A 127 -1.84 -8.34 23.05
N MET A 128 -1.00 -9.36 22.91
CA MET A 128 0.35 -9.21 22.36
C MET A 128 0.58 -10.17 21.20
N PHE A 129 0.88 -9.59 20.04
CA PHE A 129 1.21 -10.30 18.81
C PHE A 129 2.66 -10.08 18.42
N LYS A 130 3.31 -11.13 17.94
CA LYS A 130 4.69 -11.07 17.45
C LYS A 130 4.79 -11.73 16.09
N MET A 131 5.61 -11.12 15.23
CA MET A 131 5.97 -11.70 13.95
C MET A 131 7.42 -11.35 13.57
N PRO A 132 8.16 -12.27 12.96
CA PRO A 132 9.41 -11.93 12.28
C PRO A 132 9.17 -10.89 11.18
N PHE A 133 9.99 -9.84 11.12
CA PHE A 133 9.83 -8.78 10.12
C PHE A 133 10.10 -9.27 8.69
N SER A 134 10.85 -10.37 8.54
CA SER A 134 11.06 -11.05 7.27
C SER A 134 9.77 -11.53 6.60
N LEU A 135 8.70 -11.81 7.37
CA LEU A 135 7.40 -12.19 6.80
C LEU A 135 6.66 -11.00 6.15
N LEU A 136 7.11 -9.77 6.41
CA LEU A 136 6.59 -8.56 5.77
C LEU A 136 7.45 -8.11 4.57
N ALA A 137 8.53 -8.83 4.25
CA ALA A 137 9.51 -8.40 3.25
C ALA A 137 8.86 -8.05 1.91
N ASP A 138 7.98 -8.90 1.39
CA ASP A 138 7.32 -8.71 0.09
C ASP A 138 6.40 -7.47 0.06
N LEU A 139 5.89 -7.05 1.21
CA LEU A 139 5.03 -5.87 1.35
C LEU A 139 5.82 -4.57 1.53
N VAL A 140 7.10 -4.69 1.93
CA VAL A 140 7.93 -3.56 2.35
C VAL A 140 9.05 -3.25 1.35
N ASP A 141 9.62 -4.26 0.70
CA ASP A 141 10.77 -4.07 -0.22
C ASP A 141 10.42 -3.22 -1.43
N GLY A 142 9.15 -3.19 -1.85
CA GLY A 142 8.68 -2.30 -2.92
C GLY A 142 8.64 -0.82 -2.55
N HIS A 143 8.68 -0.48 -1.26
CA HIS A 143 8.55 0.90 -0.77
C HIS A 143 9.89 1.44 -0.30
N LYS A 144 10.75 1.80 -1.27
CA LYS A 144 12.09 2.35 -1.00
C LYS A 144 12.10 3.87 -0.95
N VAL A 145 12.66 4.43 0.11
CA VAL A 145 12.92 5.87 0.26
C VAL A 145 14.41 6.05 0.49
N SER A 146 15.07 6.80 -0.38
CA SER A 146 16.53 6.99 -0.36
C SER A 146 17.32 5.68 -0.34
N GLY A 147 16.83 4.65 -1.03
CA GLY A 147 17.46 3.32 -1.11
C GLY A 147 17.13 2.37 0.05
N PHE A 148 16.43 2.83 1.09
CA PHE A 148 16.02 2.00 2.22
C PHE A 148 14.57 1.56 2.10
N ALA A 149 14.29 0.26 2.28
CA ALA A 149 12.93 -0.26 2.33
C ALA A 149 12.25 0.16 3.64
N LEU A 150 11.22 1.01 3.54
CA LEU A 150 10.47 1.53 4.69
C LEU A 150 9.10 0.88 4.76
N CYS A 151 8.72 0.39 5.94
CA CYS A 151 7.39 -0.16 6.16
C CYS A 151 6.32 0.88 5.80
N PRO A 152 5.44 0.60 4.83
CA PRO A 152 4.33 1.49 4.51
C PRO A 152 3.39 1.66 5.70
N ALA A 153 2.77 2.84 5.82
CA ALA A 153 1.74 3.13 6.82
C ALA A 153 0.57 2.12 6.75
N SER A 154 0.19 1.69 5.55
CA SER A 154 -0.86 0.68 5.35
C SER A 154 -0.56 -0.65 6.04
N VAL A 155 0.70 -1.08 6.06
CA VAL A 155 1.11 -2.32 6.75
C VAL A 155 0.94 -2.16 8.26
N CYS A 156 1.31 -1.00 8.83
CA CYS A 156 1.07 -0.70 10.24
C CYS A 156 -0.43 -0.70 10.59
N HIS A 157 -1.26 -0.07 9.75
CA HIS A 157 -2.71 -0.05 9.96
C HIS A 157 -3.32 -1.46 9.94
N GLU A 158 -2.90 -2.30 8.99
CA GLU A 158 -3.39 -3.67 8.88
C GLU A 158 -2.98 -4.53 10.07
N LEU A 159 -1.74 -4.39 10.55
CA LEU A 159 -1.27 -5.07 11.78
C LEU A 159 -2.12 -4.67 13.01
N ALA A 160 -2.40 -3.37 13.15
CA ALA A 160 -3.23 -2.86 14.24
C ALA A 160 -4.68 -3.36 14.14
N ALA A 161 -5.28 -3.27 12.95
CA ALA A 161 -6.66 -3.70 12.70
C ALA A 161 -6.83 -5.21 12.91
N ALA A 162 -5.93 -6.03 12.35
CA ALA A 162 -5.94 -7.47 12.55
C ALA A 162 -5.81 -7.85 14.03
N GLY A 163 -4.90 -7.19 14.76
CA GLY A 163 -4.70 -7.44 16.19
C GLY A 163 -5.96 -7.09 17.00
N ALA A 164 -6.50 -5.89 16.78
CA ALA A 164 -7.72 -5.43 17.42
C ALA A 164 -8.92 -6.34 17.13
N GLN A 165 -9.10 -6.76 15.87
CA GLN A 165 -10.20 -7.63 15.50
C GLN A 165 -10.11 -9.00 16.16
N LEU A 166 -8.92 -9.61 16.19
CA LEU A 166 -8.72 -10.88 16.85
C LEU A 166 -9.01 -10.79 18.36
N MET A 167 -8.64 -9.68 19.00
CA MET A 167 -8.95 -9.42 20.41
C MET A 167 -10.45 -9.34 20.68
N LEU A 168 -11.17 -8.59 19.85
CA LEU A 168 -12.61 -8.45 20.00
C LEU A 168 -13.33 -9.76 19.73
N GLU A 169 -12.87 -10.55 18.75
CA GLU A 169 -13.42 -11.87 18.45
C GLU A 169 -13.21 -12.84 19.61
N HIS A 170 -12.01 -12.86 20.21
CA HIS A 170 -11.70 -13.73 21.34
C HIS A 170 -12.61 -13.47 22.55
N LEU A 171 -12.94 -12.20 22.81
CA LEU A 171 -13.83 -11.81 23.91
C LEU A 171 -15.32 -11.87 23.55
N ALA A 172 -15.68 -12.43 22.38
CA ALA A 172 -17.05 -12.42 21.85
C ALA A 172 -17.68 -11.02 21.80
N ARG A 173 -16.86 -9.98 21.59
CA ARG A 173 -17.27 -8.56 21.50
C ARG A 173 -17.41 -8.05 20.08
N THR A 174 -17.20 -8.88 19.06
CA THR A 174 -17.34 -8.50 17.65
C THR A 174 -18.73 -8.84 17.13
N PRO A 175 -19.61 -7.86 16.88
CA PRO A 175 -20.86 -8.09 16.17
C PRO A 175 -20.60 -8.47 14.71
N VAL A 176 -21.55 -9.14 14.06
CA VAL A 176 -21.42 -9.70 12.69
C VAL A 176 -21.23 -8.63 11.60
N ASP A 177 -21.45 -7.36 11.91
CA ASP A 177 -21.49 -6.27 10.91
C ASP A 177 -20.76 -5.00 11.38
N VAL A 178 -19.54 -5.17 11.89
CA VAL A 178 -18.72 -4.05 12.33
C VAL A 178 -17.44 -3.89 11.54
N VAL A 179 -17.01 -2.65 11.46
CA VAL A 179 -15.72 -2.25 10.90
C VAL A 179 -14.92 -1.52 11.98
N LEU A 180 -13.62 -1.73 11.97
CA LEU A 180 -12.70 -1.03 12.85
C LEU A 180 -12.35 0.33 12.25
N ASP A 181 -12.39 1.36 13.10
CA ASP A 181 -11.90 2.68 12.79
C ASP A 181 -10.64 2.95 13.60
N LEU A 182 -9.52 3.20 12.91
CA LEU A 182 -8.27 3.60 13.56
C LEU A 182 -8.16 5.12 13.56
N ALA A 183 -7.83 5.71 14.71
CA ALA A 183 -7.74 7.16 14.88
C ALA A 183 -6.55 7.56 15.77
N GLY A 184 -6.20 8.85 15.75
CA GLY A 184 -5.12 9.39 16.58
C GLY A 184 -3.75 8.77 16.29
N ILE A 185 -3.52 8.34 15.04
CA ILE A 185 -2.34 7.56 14.68
C ILE A 185 -1.11 8.45 14.66
N THR A 186 -0.09 8.07 15.43
CA THR A 186 1.19 8.78 15.52
C THR A 186 2.33 7.86 15.09
N TYR A 187 3.16 8.34 14.16
CA TYR A 187 4.34 7.64 13.66
C TYR A 187 5.60 8.22 14.30
N SER A 188 6.17 7.52 15.28
CA SER A 188 7.33 8.02 16.04
C SER A 188 8.66 7.70 15.35
N ASN A 189 8.78 6.52 14.74
CA ASN A 189 9.99 6.09 14.04
C ASN A 189 9.64 5.24 12.81
N SER A 190 10.37 5.43 11.72
CA SER A 190 10.25 4.56 10.54
C SER A 190 10.71 3.14 10.85
N LEU A 191 9.90 2.16 10.46
CA LEU A 191 10.26 0.74 10.54
C LEU A 191 11.02 0.34 9.25
N VAL A 192 12.35 0.30 9.34
CA VAL A 192 13.24 0.02 8.18
C VAL A 192 13.48 -1.47 8.02
N TYR A 193 13.17 -2.04 6.86
CA TYR A 193 13.47 -3.43 6.54
C TYR A 193 14.93 -3.57 6.08
N SER A 194 15.62 -4.52 6.70
CA SER A 194 16.96 -4.96 6.29
C SER A 194 16.99 -6.49 6.41
N PRO A 195 17.35 -7.21 5.33
CA PRO A 195 17.39 -8.67 5.34
C PRO A 195 18.48 -9.21 6.28
N ASP A 196 19.53 -8.42 6.54
CA ASP A 196 20.68 -8.80 7.37
C ASP A 196 20.38 -8.68 8.88
N VAL A 197 19.30 -8.00 9.25
CA VAL A 197 18.94 -7.72 10.65
C VAL A 197 17.67 -8.46 11.01
N ALA A 198 17.81 -9.58 11.71
CA ALA A 198 16.69 -10.31 12.28
C ALA A 198 15.95 -9.44 13.30
N ARG A 199 14.74 -9.01 12.94
CA ARG A 199 13.90 -8.13 13.73
C ARG A 199 12.54 -8.77 13.95
N THR A 200 12.01 -8.62 15.17
CA THR A 200 10.63 -9.01 15.50
C THR A 200 9.77 -7.76 15.58
N VAL A 201 8.65 -7.75 14.88
CA VAL A 201 7.60 -6.73 15.03
C VAL A 201 6.64 -7.22 16.11
N ARG A 202 6.34 -6.34 17.05
CA ARG A 202 5.40 -6.56 18.15
C ARG A 202 4.26 -5.55 18.04
N THR A 203 3.04 -6.08 18.03
CA THR A 203 1.80 -5.30 18.06
C THR A 203 1.10 -5.60 19.39
N ASP A 204 0.95 -4.57 20.22
CA ASP A 204 0.16 -4.65 21.45
C ASP A 204 -1.19 -3.98 21.25
N ILE A 205 -2.22 -4.61 21.80
CA ILE A 205 -3.60 -4.18 21.76
C ILE A 205 -4.11 -4.13 23.20
N THR A 206 -4.53 -2.94 23.63
CA THR A 206 -5.16 -2.70 24.94
C THR A 206 -6.62 -2.40 24.73
N LEU A 207 -7.49 -3.05 25.52
CA LEU A 207 -8.92 -2.77 25.51
C LEU A 207 -9.28 -1.89 26.70
N ASN A 208 -10.07 -0.87 26.43
CA ASN A 208 -10.52 0.07 27.44
C ASN A 208 -11.71 -0.47 28.24
N ALA A 209 -12.03 0.19 29.36
CA ALA A 209 -13.22 -0.13 30.12
C ALA A 209 -14.49 0.20 29.31
N PRO A 210 -15.61 -0.53 29.53
CA PRO A 210 -16.88 -0.20 28.90
C PRO A 210 -17.31 1.26 29.18
N GLY A 211 -17.76 1.97 28.15
CA GLY A 211 -18.21 3.36 28.26
C GLY A 211 -17.13 4.41 27.97
N GLU A 212 -15.88 4.00 27.78
CA GLU A 212 -14.83 4.90 27.29
C GLU A 212 -15.07 5.32 25.83
N LYS A 213 -14.46 6.46 25.45
CA LYS A 213 -14.64 7.07 24.12
C LYS A 213 -14.23 6.14 22.97
N TYR A 214 -13.18 5.34 23.20
CA TYR A 214 -12.64 4.40 22.22
C TYR A 214 -12.66 3.01 22.82
N VAL A 215 -12.80 2.00 21.96
CA VAL A 215 -12.80 0.59 22.38
C VAL A 215 -11.43 0.16 22.88
N GLY A 216 -10.35 0.71 22.32
CA GLY A 216 -9.01 0.38 22.76
C GLY A 216 -7.91 1.24 22.13
N ALA A 217 -6.68 0.87 22.46
CA ALA A 217 -5.46 1.47 21.95
C ALA A 217 -4.53 0.39 21.37
N PHE A 218 -3.67 0.81 20.44
CA PHE A 218 -2.66 -0.07 19.87
C PHE A 218 -1.27 0.59 19.87
N SER A 219 -0.24 -0.26 19.94
CA SER A 219 1.14 0.16 19.73
C SER A 219 1.90 -0.88 18.91
N ILE A 220 2.64 -0.41 17.90
CA ILE A 220 3.51 -1.22 17.05
C ILE A 220 4.94 -0.80 17.32
N SER A 221 5.77 -1.80 17.55
CA SER A 221 7.18 -1.65 17.86
C SER A 221 7.99 -2.77 17.23
N SER A 222 9.30 -2.62 17.23
CA SER A 222 10.18 -3.70 16.88
C SER A 222 11.34 -3.83 17.84
N TYR A 223 11.96 -5.00 17.84
CA TYR A 223 13.18 -5.24 18.59
C TYR A 223 14.03 -6.28 17.87
N THR A 224 15.32 -6.23 18.12
CA THR A 224 16.29 -7.26 17.74
C THR A 224 16.66 -8.08 18.97
N THR A 225 17.25 -9.25 18.79
CA THR A 225 17.66 -10.10 19.92
C THR A 225 18.62 -9.35 20.83
N GLY A 226 18.19 -9.04 22.06
CA GLY A 226 18.99 -8.33 23.05
C GLY A 226 18.92 -6.80 22.97
N SER A 227 18.14 -6.21 22.07
CA SER A 227 17.93 -4.75 22.03
C SER A 227 16.68 -4.32 22.78
N GLU A 228 16.65 -3.05 23.16
CA GLU A 228 15.43 -2.39 23.62
C GLU A 228 14.38 -2.35 22.49
N ARG A 229 13.12 -2.25 22.92
CA ARG A 229 11.96 -2.10 22.05
C ARG A 229 11.93 -0.69 21.45
N GLN A 230 11.90 -0.60 20.12
CA GLN A 230 11.77 0.65 19.38
C GLN A 230 10.30 0.88 18.98
N PRO A 231 9.64 1.97 19.45
CA PRO A 231 8.26 2.27 19.06
C PRO A 231 8.20 2.84 17.63
N HIS A 232 7.22 2.43 16.83
CA HIS A 232 7.03 2.91 15.46
C HIS A 232 5.72 3.64 15.25
N CYS A 233 4.63 3.06 15.71
CA CYS A 233 3.28 3.56 15.47
C CYS A 233 2.42 3.34 16.71
N THR A 234 1.63 4.34 17.09
CA THR A 234 0.62 4.22 18.15
C THR A 234 -0.70 4.81 17.68
N GLY A 235 -1.80 4.42 18.29
CA GLY A 235 -3.10 4.99 18.01
C GLY A 235 -4.21 4.39 18.87
N VAL A 236 -5.44 4.80 18.57
CA VAL A 236 -6.65 4.25 19.19
C VAL A 236 -7.54 3.63 18.13
N PHE A 237 -8.42 2.73 18.55
CA PHE A 237 -9.40 2.14 17.67
C PHE A 237 -10.79 2.10 18.28
N ASP A 238 -11.77 2.14 17.41
CA ASP A 238 -13.19 2.09 17.73
C ASP A 238 -13.91 1.10 16.81
N VAL A 239 -15.08 0.64 17.24
CA VAL A 239 -15.91 -0.31 16.51
C VAL A 239 -17.14 0.44 16.00
N ARG A 240 -17.34 0.42 14.67
CA ARG A 240 -18.45 1.13 14.01
C ARG A 240 -19.30 0.14 13.23
N GLY A 241 -20.59 0.40 13.13
CA GLY A 241 -21.48 -0.37 12.25
C GLY A 241 -21.08 -0.19 10.79
N SER A 242 -21.09 -1.26 10.00
CA SER A 242 -20.68 -1.20 8.59
C SER A 242 -21.58 -0.27 7.78
N SER A 243 -22.88 -0.22 8.08
CA SER A 243 -23.88 0.62 7.41
C SER A 243 -23.61 2.11 7.55
N GLU A 244 -23.15 2.55 8.72
CA GLU A 244 -22.74 3.94 8.97
C GLU A 244 -21.56 4.33 8.06
N ARG A 245 -20.59 3.42 7.91
CA ARG A 245 -19.40 3.64 7.08
C ARG A 245 -19.70 3.51 5.59
N ALA A 246 -20.51 2.55 5.19
CA ALA A 246 -20.96 2.39 3.82
C ALA A 246 -21.65 3.66 3.30
N SER A 247 -22.47 4.31 4.14
CA SER A 247 -23.13 5.58 3.79
C SER A 247 -22.11 6.71 3.54
N LYS A 248 -21.10 6.84 4.41
CA LYS A 248 -20.01 7.83 4.26
C LYS A 248 -19.15 7.56 3.03
N LEU A 249 -18.80 6.29 2.78
CA LEU A 249 -18.03 5.88 1.61
C LEU A 249 -18.81 6.06 0.32
N THR A 250 -20.12 5.80 0.33
CA THR A 250 -21.00 6.05 -0.81
C THR A 250 -21.00 7.53 -1.17
N LEU A 251 -21.12 8.42 -0.17
CA LEU A 251 -21.03 9.86 -0.38
C LEU A 251 -19.64 10.30 -0.89
N ALA A 252 -18.55 9.74 -0.35
CA ALA A 252 -17.21 10.03 -0.86
C ALA A 252 -17.03 9.54 -2.30
N SER A 253 -17.59 8.38 -2.63
CA SER A 253 -17.49 7.76 -3.96
C SER A 253 -18.13 8.62 -5.04
N THR A 254 -19.26 9.28 -4.74
CA THR A 254 -19.90 10.19 -5.70
C THR A 254 -19.01 11.39 -5.99
N MET A 255 -18.38 11.97 -4.97
CA MET A 255 -17.42 13.07 -5.17
C MET A 255 -16.19 12.65 -5.96
N VAL A 256 -15.66 11.45 -5.72
CA VAL A 256 -14.53 10.91 -6.50
C VAL A 256 -14.92 10.68 -7.95
N LYS A 257 -16.08 10.05 -8.21
CA LYS A 257 -16.60 9.84 -9.58
C LYS A 257 -16.78 11.17 -10.31
N TRP A 258 -17.29 12.20 -9.65
CA TRP A 258 -17.46 13.53 -10.23
C TRP A 258 -16.12 14.18 -10.59
N ARG A 259 -15.13 14.10 -9.70
CA ARG A 259 -13.77 14.61 -9.98
C ARG A 259 -13.11 13.86 -11.12
N GLN A 260 -13.25 12.53 -11.15
CA GLN A 260 -12.74 11.71 -12.24
C GLN A 260 -13.35 12.13 -13.58
N GLN A 261 -14.67 12.33 -13.64
CA GLN A 261 -15.34 12.79 -14.85
C GLN A 261 -14.84 14.17 -15.27
N ALA A 262 -14.73 15.12 -14.33
CA ALA A 262 -14.19 16.46 -14.62
C ALA A 262 -12.74 16.42 -15.13
N MET A 263 -11.91 15.49 -14.65
CA MET A 263 -10.55 15.27 -15.17
C MET A 263 -10.56 14.69 -16.58
N LEU A 264 -11.48 13.76 -16.89
CA LEU A 264 -11.62 13.17 -18.22
C LEU A 264 -12.16 14.18 -19.26
N ASP A 265 -13.05 15.08 -18.82
CA ASP A 265 -13.64 16.12 -19.69
C ASP A 265 -12.71 17.33 -19.88
N SER A 266 -11.67 17.46 -19.05
CA SER A 266 -10.69 18.53 -19.17
C SER A 266 -9.65 18.23 -20.25
N HIS A 267 -9.58 19.09 -21.26
CA HIS A 267 -8.51 19.08 -22.26
C HIS A 267 -7.15 19.57 -21.70
N ALA A 268 -7.11 20.02 -20.43
CA ALA A 268 -5.92 20.58 -19.78
C ALA A 268 -5.32 19.65 -18.71
N ALA A 269 -5.59 18.35 -18.76
CA ALA A 269 -4.99 17.40 -17.83
C ALA A 269 -3.47 17.26 -18.11
N GLU A 270 -2.63 17.75 -17.20
CA GLU A 270 -1.18 17.52 -17.21
C GLU A 270 -0.85 16.18 -16.55
N MET A 271 -0.02 15.36 -17.21
CA MET A 271 0.55 14.16 -16.60
C MET A 271 1.71 14.54 -15.70
N PHE A 272 1.57 14.30 -14.40
CA PHE A 272 2.69 14.31 -13.46
C PHE A 272 3.29 12.91 -13.37
N TYR A 273 4.60 12.80 -13.52
CA TYR A 273 5.30 11.55 -13.27
C TYR A 273 5.28 11.25 -11.77
N THR A 274 5.14 9.97 -11.41
CA THR A 274 5.19 9.49 -10.01
C THR A 274 6.45 9.95 -9.29
N CYS A 275 7.58 10.02 -9.99
CA CYS A 275 8.83 10.61 -9.51
C CYS A 275 8.62 12.04 -8.96
N THR A 276 7.95 12.91 -9.71
CA THR A 276 7.69 14.30 -9.32
C THR A 276 6.81 14.41 -8.08
N ALA A 277 5.82 13.51 -7.92
CA ALA A 277 4.97 13.50 -6.73
C ALA A 277 5.77 13.10 -5.47
N TYR A 278 6.61 12.07 -5.54
CA TYR A 278 7.42 11.66 -4.40
C TYR A 278 8.54 12.67 -4.07
N GLU A 279 9.21 13.21 -5.08
CA GLU A 279 10.32 14.14 -4.88
C GLU A 279 9.88 15.56 -4.49
N LEU A 280 8.73 16.06 -4.96
CA LEU A 280 8.28 17.43 -4.66
C LEU A 280 7.19 17.51 -3.58
N VAL A 281 6.23 16.60 -3.62
CA VAL A 281 5.04 16.67 -2.74
C VAL A 281 5.31 15.94 -1.42
N PHE A 282 5.82 14.71 -1.48
CA PHE A 282 6.06 13.91 -0.27
C PHE A 282 7.32 14.30 0.51
N SER A 283 8.32 14.90 -0.15
CA SER A 283 9.46 15.51 0.55
C SER A 283 9.04 16.55 1.59
N ARG A 284 7.88 17.20 1.38
CA ARG A 284 7.33 18.20 2.33
C ARG A 284 6.52 17.56 3.47
N CYS A 285 6.02 16.34 3.31
CA CYS A 285 5.23 15.64 4.34
C CYS A 285 6.10 14.94 5.40
N HIS A 286 7.40 14.76 5.14
CA HIS A 286 8.35 14.22 6.12
C HIS A 286 9.18 15.28 6.85
N ALA A 287 8.97 16.57 6.56
CA ALA A 287 9.58 17.67 7.30
C ALA A 287 8.54 18.28 8.26
N PRO A 288 8.48 17.87 9.54
CA PRO A 288 7.73 18.63 10.51
C PRO A 288 8.40 19.99 10.67
N ASN A 289 7.73 21.05 10.18
CA ASN A 289 8.00 22.41 10.60
C ASN A 289 7.64 22.53 12.09
N VAL A 290 8.60 22.22 12.95
CA VAL A 290 8.71 22.79 14.28
C VAL A 290 10.08 23.44 14.32
N PHE A 291 10.10 24.75 14.59
CA PHE A 291 11.32 25.46 14.95
C PHE A 291 11.99 24.71 16.11
N GLY A 292 13.01 23.94 15.77
CA GLY A 292 13.77 23.06 16.64
C GLY A 292 14.82 22.42 15.76
N THR A 293 16.03 22.94 15.84
CA THR A 293 17.21 22.45 15.13
C THR A 293 17.38 20.94 15.35
N TRP A 294 17.10 20.15 14.33
CA TRP A 294 17.60 18.79 14.21
C TRP A 294 18.94 18.86 13.47
N THR A 295 20.04 18.79 14.19
CA THR A 295 21.31 18.37 13.59
C THR A 295 21.20 16.90 13.24
N TRP A 296 21.33 16.59 11.95
CA TRP A 296 21.63 15.23 11.49
C TRP A 296 22.94 14.80 12.14
N GLN A 297 22.86 14.07 13.25
CA GLN A 297 24.02 13.46 13.87
C GLN A 297 24.01 11.98 13.50
N ASN A 298 24.81 11.66 12.48
CA ASN A 298 25.15 10.29 12.10
C ASN A 298 25.74 9.58 13.32
N ASN A 299 24.93 8.79 14.02
CA ASN A 299 25.41 7.79 14.97
C ASN A 299 24.95 6.42 14.48
N ILE A 300 25.64 5.93 13.44
CA ILE A 300 25.76 4.50 13.19
C ILE A 300 27.03 4.08 13.92
N ASN A 301 26.90 3.62 15.17
CA ASN A 301 28.00 2.98 15.88
C ASN A 301 28.20 1.57 15.30
N PHE A 302 29.22 1.40 14.44
CA PHE A 302 29.80 0.10 14.20
C PHE A 302 30.72 -0.25 15.38
N ALA A 303 30.30 -1.20 16.20
CA ALA A 303 31.21 -1.86 17.14
C ALA A 303 32.19 -2.73 16.34
N HIS A 304 33.46 -2.32 16.28
CA HIS A 304 34.55 -3.18 15.80
C HIS A 304 34.90 -4.24 16.86
N PRO A 305 35.24 -5.48 16.47
CA PRO A 305 35.75 -6.46 17.40
C PRO A 305 37.20 -6.12 17.78
N VAL A 306 37.45 -5.96 19.08
CA VAL A 306 38.79 -5.91 19.65
C VAL A 306 39.39 -7.31 19.57
N ILE A 307 40.38 -7.50 18.69
CA ILE A 307 41.25 -8.67 18.69
C ILE A 307 42.39 -8.36 19.68
N ASN A 308 42.36 -9.02 20.85
CA ASN A 308 43.49 -9.00 21.78
C ASN A 308 44.62 -9.88 21.23
N LYS A 309 45.84 -9.33 21.23
CA LYS A 309 47.11 -10.07 21.25
C LYS A 309 47.74 -9.88 22.60
#